data_AF-A0A1B1T9G0-F1
#
_entry.id   AF-A0A1B1T9G0-F1
#
_cell.length_a   1.000
_cell.length_b   1.000
_cell.length_c   1.000
_cell.angle_alpha   90.00
_cell.angle_beta   90.00
_cell.angle_gamma   90.00
#
_symmetry.space_group_name_H-M   'P 1'
#
loop_
_entity.id
_entity.type
_entity.pdbx_description
1 polymer ?
#
loop_
_entity_poly.entity_id
_entity_poly.type
_entity_poly.pdbx_seq_one_letter_code
_entity_poly.pdbx_strand_id
1 'polypeptide(L)'
;MGLTMAPSTTLIMESIPENKAGVGSATNDASREIGGALGIAIGGSVLNEVYQNNLVIPEGLEAYSEIATQSFPAAMRIGGDLLSQGNMIGSELIESARLAFMEGMVASAMVSALIAIINAILVKIYMPGKKI
;
A
#
# COMPACT_ATOMS: atom_id res chain seq x y z
N MET A 1 -2.89 7.51 -13.12
CA MET A 1 -3.96 8.47 -12.75
C MET A 1 -4.44 9.27 -13.95
N GLY A 2 -3.64 10.13 -14.60
CA GLY A 2 -4.12 10.96 -15.73
C GLY A 2 -4.72 10.16 -16.91
N LEU A 3 -4.10 9.05 -17.28
CA LEU A 3 -4.55 8.19 -18.38
C LEU A 3 -5.74 7.28 -18.03
N THR A 4 -6.10 7.14 -16.75
CA THR A 4 -7.10 6.17 -16.29
C THR A 4 -8.30 6.83 -15.63
N MET A 5 -8.11 7.80 -14.74
CA MET A 5 -9.21 8.42 -13.98
C MET A 5 -10.14 9.28 -14.84
N ALA A 6 -9.58 10.14 -15.70
CA ALA A 6 -10.39 11.03 -16.55
C ALA A 6 -11.30 10.23 -17.49
N PRO A 7 -10.81 9.29 -18.33
CA PRO A 7 -11.69 8.52 -19.19
C PRO A 7 -12.64 7.60 -18.42
N SER A 8 -12.24 7.04 -17.27
CA SER A 8 -13.15 6.21 -16.45
C SER A 8 -14.32 7.02 -15.90
N THR A 9 -14.04 8.22 -15.37
CA THR A 9 -15.08 9.12 -14.87
C THR A 9 -16.04 9.51 -15.98
N THR A 10 -15.52 9.87 -17.16
CA THR A 10 -16.35 10.17 -18.33
C THR A 10 -17.24 9.00 -18.71
N LEU A 11 -16.70 7.77 -18.79
CA LEU A 11 -17.48 6.57 -19.13
C LEU A 11 -18.61 6.29 -18.13
N ILE A 12 -18.36 6.48 -16.83
CA ILE A 12 -19.37 6.33 -15.79
C ILE A 12 -20.48 7.39 -15.97
N MET A 13 -20.09 8.65 -16.13
CA MET A 13 -21.04 9.76 -16.23
C MET A 13 -21.84 9.76 -17.54
N GLU A 14 -21.26 9.35 -18.67
CA GLU A 14 -21.95 9.17 -19.95
C GLU A 14 -23.08 8.12 -19.89
N SER A 15 -23.00 7.19 -18.94
CA SER A 15 -23.97 6.09 -18.81
C SER A 15 -25.18 6.46 -17.93
N ILE A 16 -25.25 7.68 -17.40
CA ILE A 16 -26.26 8.12 -16.42
C ILE A 16 -27.16 9.22 -17.02
N PRO A 17 -28.50 9.12 -16.90
CA PRO A 17 -29.41 10.19 -17.33
C PRO A 17 -29.10 11.52 -16.65
N GLU A 18 -29.23 12.65 -17.36
CA GLU A 18 -28.85 13.98 -16.85
C GLU A 18 -29.53 14.34 -15.52
N ASN A 19 -30.81 14.00 -15.36
CA ASN A 19 -31.55 14.25 -14.12
C ASN A 19 -31.07 13.42 -12.91
N LYS A 20 -30.14 12.47 -13.12
CA LYS A 20 -29.52 11.63 -12.09
C LYS A 20 -28.01 11.83 -11.99
N ALA A 21 -27.43 12.81 -12.70
CA ALA A 21 -25.99 13.06 -12.68
C ALA A 21 -25.42 13.27 -11.27
N GLY A 22 -26.16 13.93 -10.38
CA GLY A 22 -25.76 14.11 -8.98
C GLY A 22 -25.60 12.79 -8.22
N VAL A 23 -26.52 11.83 -8.42
CA VAL A 23 -26.44 10.48 -7.82
C VAL A 23 -25.27 9.69 -8.43
N GLY A 24 -25.04 9.85 -9.74
CA GLY A 24 -23.91 9.25 -10.44
C GLY A 24 -22.56 9.69 -9.92
N SER A 25 -22.37 11.00 -9.77
CA SER A 25 -21.13 11.57 -9.22
C SER A 25 -20.90 11.10 -7.79
N ALA A 26 -21.92 11.18 -6.93
CA ALA A 26 -21.82 10.74 -5.54
C ALA A 26 -21.43 9.26 -5.43
N THR A 27 -21.97 8.40 -6.29
CA THR A 27 -21.63 6.98 -6.33
C THR A 27 -20.19 6.74 -6.81
N ASN A 28 -19.72 7.49 -7.81
CA ASN A 28 -18.34 7.43 -8.29
C ASN A 28 -17.34 7.88 -7.22
N ASP A 29 -17.65 8.95 -6.49
CA ASP A 29 -16.82 9.43 -5.39
C ASP A 29 -16.78 8.42 -4.24
N ALA A 30 -17.93 7.89 -3.81
CA ALA A 30 -17.99 6.84 -2.80
C ALA A 30 -17.18 5.60 -3.21
N SER A 31 -17.25 5.19 -4.47
CA SER A 31 -16.46 4.08 -5.01
C SER A 31 -14.95 4.36 -4.91
N ARG A 32 -14.52 5.59 -5.17
CA ARG A 32 -13.13 6.01 -5.05
C ARG A 32 -12.66 6.03 -3.60
N GLU A 33 -13.49 6.52 -2.68
CA GLU A 33 -13.17 6.54 -1.25
C GLU A 33 -13.03 5.13 -0.69
N ILE A 34 -13.96 4.23 -1.03
CA ILE A 34 -13.88 2.81 -0.64
C ILE A 34 -12.63 2.16 -1.24
N GLY A 35 -12.37 2.38 -2.54
CA GLY A 35 -11.18 1.85 -3.20
C GLY A 35 -9.87 2.37 -2.58
N GLY A 36 -9.84 3.65 -2.21
CA GLY A 36 -8.70 4.26 -1.51
C GLY A 36 -8.46 3.66 -0.13
N ALA A 37 -9.53 3.52 0.67
CA ALA A 37 -9.45 2.90 1.99
C ALA A 37 -8.97 1.45 1.93
N LEU A 38 -9.51 0.65 0.99
CA LEU A 38 -9.06 -0.72 0.76
C LEU A 38 -7.60 -0.77 0.29
N GLY A 39 -7.19 0.12 -0.60
CA GLY A 39 -5.80 0.22 -1.06
C GLY A 39 -4.82 0.48 0.09
N ILE A 40 -5.15 1.43 0.97
CA ILE A 40 -4.36 1.73 2.18
C ILE A 40 -4.31 0.52 3.11
N ALA A 41 -5.45 -0.11 3.38
CA ALA A 41 -5.54 -1.24 4.30
C ALA A 41 -4.76 -2.46 3.80
N ILE A 42 -4.97 -2.87 2.54
CA ILE A 42 -4.29 -4.02 1.93
C ILE A 42 -2.80 -3.73 1.80
N GLY A 43 -2.45 -2.57 1.24
CA GLY A 43 -1.06 -2.21 1.00
C GLY A 43 -0.25 -2.11 2.29
N GLY A 44 -0.82 -1.50 3.34
CA GLY A 44 -0.22 -1.41 4.65
C GLY A 44 -0.09 -2.76 5.35
N SER A 45 -1.11 -3.63 5.24
CA SER A 45 -1.09 -4.97 5.85
C SER A 45 0.01 -5.84 5.23
N VAL A 46 0.12 -5.88 3.90
CA VAL A 46 1.16 -6.65 3.19
C VAL A 46 2.55 -6.14 3.54
N LEU A 47 2.74 -4.82 3.54
CA LEU A 47 4.02 -4.21 3.92
C LEU A 47 4.39 -4.61 5.34
N ASN A 48 3.45 -4.47 6.28
CA ASN A 48 3.70 -4.76 7.70
C ASN A 48 4.02 -6.24 7.93
N GLU A 49 3.27 -7.14 7.30
CA GLU A 49 3.51 -8.59 7.38
C GLU A 49 4.91 -8.95 6.88
N VAL A 50 5.31 -8.44 5.70
CA VAL A 50 6.63 -8.72 5.12
C VAL A 50 7.73 -8.08 5.96
N TYR A 51 7.53 -6.87 6.47
CA TYR A 51 8.47 -6.21 7.38
C TYR A 51 8.69 -7.06 8.64
N GLN A 52 7.62 -7.54 9.27
CA GLN A 52 7.69 -8.34 10.49
C GLN A 52 8.42 -9.67 10.28
N ASN A 53 8.21 -10.30 9.13
CA ASN A 53 8.83 -11.59 8.79
C ASN A 53 10.30 -11.46 8.36
N ASN A 54 10.70 -10.33 7.77
CA ASN A 54 12.03 -10.15 7.20
C ASN A 54 12.97 -9.32 8.06
N LEU A 55 12.47 -8.65 9.11
CA LEU A 55 13.33 -7.94 10.05
C LEU A 55 14.23 -8.94 10.80
N VAL A 56 15.54 -8.81 10.59
CA VAL A 56 16.55 -9.55 11.35
C VAL A 56 17.01 -8.70 12.53
N ILE A 57 16.87 -9.22 13.73
CA ILE A 57 17.37 -8.59 14.95
C ILE A 57 18.85 -8.95 15.12
N PRO A 58 19.77 -7.97 15.21
CA PRO A 58 21.18 -8.24 15.49
C PRO A 58 21.38 -8.92 16.84
N GLU A 59 22.43 -9.73 16.94
CA GLU A 59 22.81 -10.40 18.19
C GLU A 59 23.08 -9.37 19.29
N GLY A 60 22.56 -9.62 20.50
CA GLY A 60 22.65 -8.71 21.64
C GLY A 60 21.54 -7.65 21.71
N LEU A 61 20.60 -7.64 20.77
CA LEU A 61 19.41 -6.77 20.79
C LEU A 61 18.08 -7.54 20.98
N GLU A 62 18.12 -8.77 21.49
CA GLU A 62 16.95 -9.64 21.65
C GLU A 62 15.88 -8.99 22.54
N ALA A 63 16.30 -8.21 23.54
CA ALA A 63 15.42 -7.43 24.41
C ALA A 63 14.56 -6.39 23.66
N TYR A 64 14.99 -5.98 22.47
CA TYR A 64 14.28 -5.02 21.61
C TYR A 64 13.45 -5.69 20.52
N SER A 65 13.53 -7.01 20.37
CA SER A 65 12.91 -7.75 19.26
C SER A 65 11.43 -7.44 19.12
N GLU A 66 10.65 -7.54 20.19
CA GLU A 66 9.20 -7.30 20.14
C GLU A 66 8.87 -5.89 19.65
N ILE A 67 9.54 -4.87 20.17
CA ILE A 67 9.27 -3.46 19.85
C ILE A 67 9.79 -3.10 18.45
N ALA A 68 10.96 -3.62 18.07
CA ALA A 68 11.55 -3.38 16.76
C ALA A 68 10.70 -4.02 15.65
N THR A 69 10.23 -5.25 15.85
CA THR A 69 9.37 -5.96 14.89
C THR A 69 8.00 -5.31 14.73
N GLN A 70 7.46 -4.65 15.77
CA GLN A 70 6.15 -3.98 15.67
C GLN A 70 6.09 -2.92 14.57
N SER A 71 7.17 -2.17 14.29
CA SER A 71 7.17 -1.18 13.21
C SER A 71 8.57 -0.67 12.84
N PHE A 72 8.72 -0.31 11.55
CA PHE A 72 9.93 0.33 11.03
C PHE A 72 10.38 1.58 11.82
N PRO A 73 9.50 2.55 12.15
CA PRO A 73 9.90 3.70 12.96
C PRO A 73 10.43 3.34 14.34
N ALA A 74 9.91 2.27 14.96
CA ALA A 74 10.38 1.80 16.26
C ALA A 74 11.82 1.26 16.16
N ALA A 75 12.10 0.40 15.17
CA ALA A 75 13.46 -0.10 14.94
C ALA A 75 14.45 1.03 14.61
N MET A 76 14.04 2.02 13.80
CA MET A 76 14.86 3.20 13.48
C MET A 76 15.19 4.04 14.72
N ARG A 77 14.21 4.24 15.61
CA ARG A 77 14.42 4.95 16.88
C ARG A 77 15.39 4.19 17.78
N ILE A 78 15.17 2.89 17.99
CA ILE A 78 16.02 2.05 18.83
C ILE A 78 17.47 2.07 18.32
N GLY A 79 17.68 1.85 17.01
CA GLY A 79 19.01 1.90 16.41
C GLY A 79 19.66 3.28 16.54
N GLY A 80 18.90 4.37 16.38
CA GLY A 80 19.39 5.73 16.58
C GLY A 80 19.80 6.01 18.02
N ASP A 81 18.99 5.57 18.99
CA ASP A 81 19.27 5.72 20.42
C ASP A 81 20.53 4.94 20.81
N LEU A 82 20.73 3.73 20.28
CA LEU A 82 21.94 2.92 20.50
C LEU A 82 23.20 3.61 19.94
N LEU A 83 23.13 4.14 18.72
CA LEU A 83 24.24 4.88 18.12
C LEU A 83 24.60 6.13 18.93
N SER A 84 23.60 6.83 19.47
CA SER A 84 23.83 8.00 20.34
C SER A 84 24.55 7.65 21.65
N GLN A 85 24.44 6.40 22.10
CA GLN A 85 25.12 5.85 23.28
C GLN A 85 26.48 5.24 22.96
N GLY A 86 26.92 5.30 21.69
CA GLY A 86 28.18 4.72 21.22
C GLY A 86 28.10 3.22 20.89
N ASN A 87 26.91 2.62 20.90
CA ASN A 87 26.73 1.23 20.50
C ASN A 87 26.51 1.12 18.98
N MET A 88 27.55 0.63 18.29
CA MET A 88 27.55 0.49 16.83
C MET A 88 26.58 -0.58 16.31
N ILE A 89 26.11 -1.52 17.13
CA ILE A 89 25.11 -2.53 16.73
C ILE A 89 23.80 -1.83 16.28
N GLY A 90 23.55 -0.60 16.75
CA GLY A 90 22.42 0.21 16.30
C GLY A 90 22.39 0.46 14.78
N SER A 91 23.54 0.52 14.10
CA SER A 91 23.57 0.67 12.63
C SER A 91 23.11 -0.59 11.91
N GLU A 92 23.44 -1.77 12.44
CA GLU A 92 23.01 -3.05 11.87
C GLU A 92 21.49 -3.21 11.96
N LEU A 93 20.89 -2.81 13.10
CA LEU A 93 19.43 -2.81 13.25
C LEU A 93 18.76 -1.85 12.26
N ILE A 94 19.33 -0.66 12.06
CA ILE A 94 18.82 0.32 11.07
C ILE A 94 18.88 -0.23 9.66
N GLU A 95 20.01 -0.85 9.28
CA GLU A 95 20.19 -1.43 7.95
C GLU A 95 19.19 -2.57 7.70
N SER A 96 19.09 -3.52 8.65
CA SER A 96 18.11 -4.60 8.62
C SER A 96 16.68 -4.08 8.48
N ALA A 97 16.29 -3.08 9.28
CA ALA A 97 14.96 -2.49 9.22
C ALA A 97 14.67 -1.80 7.88
N ARG A 98 15.65 -1.11 7.29
CA ARG A 98 15.51 -0.49 5.96
C ARG A 98 15.31 -1.53 4.87
N LEU A 99 16.07 -2.61 4.90
CA LEU A 99 15.95 -3.71 3.94
C LEU A 99 14.57 -4.38 4.04
N ALA A 100 14.17 -4.78 5.26
CA ALA A 100 12.86 -5.38 5.50
C ALA A 100 11.69 -4.46 5.08
N PHE A 101 11.80 -3.15 5.34
CA PHE A 101 10.77 -2.18 4.94
C PHE A 101 10.72 -2.01 3.42
N MET A 102 11.88 -1.96 2.75
CA MET A 102 11.98 -1.92 1.29
C MET A 102 11.35 -3.16 0.64
N GLU A 103 11.63 -4.35 1.17
CA GLU A 103 11.01 -5.60 0.71
C GLU A 103 9.48 -5.58 0.90
N GLY A 104 9.01 -5.09 2.05
CA GLY A 104 7.58 -4.90 2.28
C GLY A 104 6.92 -3.91 1.31
N MET A 105 7.59 -2.80 0.99
CA MET A 105 7.10 -1.85 -0.02
C MET A 105 7.01 -2.50 -1.41
N VAL A 106 8.01 -3.28 -1.81
CA VAL A 106 8.02 -3.99 -3.10
C VAL A 106 6.89 -5.02 -3.15
N ALA A 107 6.72 -5.82 -2.10
CA ALA A 107 5.64 -6.79 -2.00
C ALA A 107 4.26 -6.13 -2.10
N SER A 108 4.06 -5.02 -1.38
CA SER A 108 2.83 -4.21 -1.43
C SER A 108 2.55 -3.66 -2.84
N ALA A 109 3.59 -3.19 -3.53
CA ALA A 109 3.49 -2.73 -4.92
C ALA A 109 3.14 -3.88 -5.88
N MET A 110 3.71 -5.08 -5.68
CA MET A 110 3.38 -6.27 -6.47
C MET A 110 1.92 -6.70 -6.29
N VAL A 111 1.41 -6.69 -5.06
CA VAL A 111 -0.01 -6.97 -4.77
C VAL A 111 -0.90 -5.94 -5.46
N SER A 112 -0.54 -4.65 -5.39
CA SER A 112 -1.27 -3.58 -6.10
C SER A 112 -1.26 -3.77 -7.62
N ALA A 113 -0.12 -4.19 -8.18
CA ALA A 113 0.01 -4.49 -9.61
C ALA A 113 -0.86 -5.69 -10.02
N LEU A 114 -0.90 -6.74 -9.20
CA LEU A 114 -1.77 -7.90 -9.43
C LEU A 114 -3.25 -7.50 -9.43
N ILE A 115 -3.68 -6.69 -8.45
CA ILE A 115 -5.06 -6.17 -8.39
C ILE A 115 -5.38 -5.35 -9.65
N ALA A 116 -4.46 -4.50 -10.11
CA ALA A 116 -4.63 -3.72 -11.32
C ALA A 116 -4.77 -4.60 -12.57
N ILE A 117 -3.97 -5.67 -12.68
CA ILE A 117 -4.05 -6.64 -13.79
C ILE A 117 -5.40 -7.36 -13.77
N ILE A 118 -5.85 -7.85 -12.60
CA ILE A 118 -7.15 -8.51 -12.45
C ILE A 118 -8.27 -7.55 -12.87
N ASN A 119 -8.25 -6.31 -12.39
CA ASN A 119 -9.24 -5.30 -12.78
C ASN A 119 -9.22 -5.02 -14.29
N ALA A 120 -8.05 -4.94 -14.91
CA ALA A 120 -7.94 -4.74 -16.36
C ALA A 120 -8.55 -5.91 -17.15
N ILE A 121 -8.35 -7.15 -16.70
CA ILE A 121 -8.97 -8.35 -17.30
C ILE A 121 -10.49 -8.31 -17.13
N LEU A 122 -10.99 -7.99 -15.93
CA LEU A 122 -12.42 -7.90 -15.66
C LEU A 122 -13.09 -6.84 -16.53
N VAL A 123 -12.50 -5.65 -16.63
CA VAL A 123 -13.02 -4.58 -17.50
C VAL A 123 -13.04 -5.04 -18.95
N LYS A 124 -11.95 -5.68 -19.44
CA LYS A 124 -11.90 -6.19 -20.82
C LYS A 124 -12.99 -7.23 -21.12
N ILE A 125 -13.36 -8.07 -20.16
CA ILE A 125 -14.36 -9.13 -20.35
C ILE A 125 -15.79 -8.58 -20.22
N TYR A 126 -16.04 -7.72 -19.24
CA TYR A 126 -17.40 -7.35 -18.85
C TYR A 126 -17.86 -5.98 -19.35
N MET A 127 -16.96 -5.11 -19.82
CA MET A 127 -17.36 -3.80 -20.34
C MET A 127 -18.26 -3.97 -21.57
N PRO A 128 -19.55 -3.57 -21.51
CA PRO A 128 -20.43 -3.66 -22.66
C PRO A 128 -19.94 -2.69 -23.75
N GLY A 129 -19.90 -3.16 -25.00
CA GLY A 129 -19.55 -2.31 -26.13
C GLY A 129 -20.52 -1.13 -26.28
N LYS A 130 -20.03 0.04 -26.74
CA LYS A 130 -20.90 1.15 -27.12
C LYS A 130 -21.88 0.66 -28.18
N LYS A 131 -23.18 0.61 -27.85
CA LYS A 131 -24.22 0.61 -28.89
C LYS A 131 -24.21 2.01 -29.50
N ILE A 132 -23.67 2.09 -30.71
CA ILE A 132 -23.70 3.29 -31.56
C ILE A 132 -25.15 3.53 -31.99
#